data_AF-Q32PM2-F1
#
_entry.id   AF-Q32PM2-F1
#
_cell.length_a   1.000
_cell.length_b   1.000
_cell.length_c   1.000
_cell.angle_alpha   90.00
_cell.angle_beta   90.00
_cell.angle_gamma   90.00
#
_symmetry.space_group_name_H-M   'P 1'
#
loop_
_entity.id
_entity.type
_entity.pdbx_description
1 polymer ?
#
loop_
_entity_poly.entity_id
_entity_poly.type
_entity_poly.pdbx_seq_one_letter_code
_entity_poly.pdbx_strand_id
1 'polypeptide(L)'
;MASVSVTLENQLHSAQKNLLFLQQDHANTLKGLHSEIRRLQQHCTDLTYELTMRSSDPGDDGEARCRELHQRCEELEAQLKAKEQENTELLRDLEQKNAMISVLENTIREREKKYLDELKLKSHKLAVLSGELEQRASTIAYLTSQLHATKKRLLAGGAAGISPSVSPVGSFKPTPPPAPSGNDKDVRQPETPRRRMRKSLSQPLHSEYTELYRMGATDGRRVVLRDSVDAMPDPTPFLQAREPAAPAESQPVLRERPSVIPPIASSATPPAPSSPAHIPIPPSPRNSPAREGPHSRANAHIGVAHRIHRSPSAGGGAARQQAEVETLAVDQVNGEQVVRKRSGADRTV
;
A
#
# COMPACT_ATOMS: atom_id res chain seq x y z
N MET A 1 -62.52 101.82 4.74
CA MET A 1 -62.89 100.94 5.87
C MET A 1 -63.69 99.71 5.41
N ALA A 2 -64.70 99.84 4.53
CA ALA A 2 -65.54 98.71 4.11
C ALA A 2 -64.79 97.57 3.38
N SER A 3 -63.83 97.88 2.51
CA SER A 3 -63.07 96.87 1.76
C SER A 3 -62.24 95.95 2.67
N VAL A 4 -61.63 96.49 3.72
CA VAL A 4 -60.85 95.72 4.71
C VAL A 4 -61.76 94.79 5.51
N SER A 5 -62.97 95.23 5.90
CA SER A 5 -63.95 94.38 6.58
C SER A 5 -64.37 93.20 5.71
N VAL A 6 -64.70 93.44 4.44
CA VAL A 6 -65.08 92.38 3.50
C VAL A 6 -63.93 91.39 3.27
N THR A 7 -62.68 91.85 3.23
CA THR A 7 -61.53 90.94 3.14
C THR A 7 -61.33 90.09 4.39
N LEU A 8 -61.55 90.66 5.58
CA LEU A 8 -61.42 89.94 6.85
C LEU A 8 -62.55 88.92 7.03
N GLU A 9 -63.77 89.28 6.66
CA GLU A 9 -64.92 88.38 6.63
C GLU A 9 -64.68 87.23 5.65
N ASN A 10 -64.19 87.50 4.44
CA ASN A 10 -63.83 86.44 3.49
C ASN A 10 -62.69 85.55 4.02
N GLN A 11 -61.70 86.11 4.73
CA GLN A 11 -60.66 85.32 5.40
C GLN A 11 -61.22 84.46 6.53
N LEU A 12 -62.14 84.99 7.32
CA LEU A 12 -62.82 84.24 8.40
C LEU A 12 -63.69 83.13 7.83
N HIS A 13 -64.49 83.41 6.80
CA HIS A 13 -65.28 82.38 6.10
C HIS A 13 -64.37 81.33 5.42
N SER A 14 -63.24 81.75 4.84
CA SER A 14 -62.24 80.84 4.27
C SER A 14 -61.56 79.97 5.34
N ALA A 15 -61.16 80.56 6.47
CA ALA A 15 -60.58 79.85 7.59
C ALA A 15 -61.59 78.88 8.23
N GLN A 16 -62.86 79.26 8.37
CA GLN A 16 -63.94 78.38 8.82
C GLN A 16 -64.14 77.20 7.85
N LYS A 17 -64.14 77.45 6.53
CA LYS A 17 -64.23 76.38 5.53
C LYS A 17 -63.00 75.45 5.57
N ASN A 18 -61.80 75.99 5.72
CA ASN A 18 -60.56 75.20 5.85
C ASN A 18 -60.57 74.36 7.13
N LEU A 19 -61.05 74.90 8.25
CA LEU A 19 -61.21 74.16 9.49
C LEU A 19 -62.19 73.00 9.31
N LEU A 20 -63.34 73.27 8.69
CA LEU A 20 -64.35 72.24 8.43
C LEU A 20 -63.83 71.16 7.47
N PHE A 21 -63.06 71.56 6.44
CA PHE A 21 -62.37 70.64 5.54
C PHE A 21 -61.36 69.76 6.30
N LEU A 22 -60.53 70.36 7.14
CA LEU A 22 -59.53 69.62 7.93
C LEU A 22 -60.19 68.68 8.95
N GLN A 23 -61.30 69.10 9.56
CA GLN A 23 -62.11 68.24 10.43
C GLN A 23 -62.69 67.05 9.67
N GLN A 24 -63.20 67.28 8.46
CA GLN A 24 -63.71 66.22 7.58
C GLN A 24 -62.59 65.28 7.10
N ASP A 25 -61.43 65.82 6.72
CA ASP A 25 -60.27 65.05 6.27
C ASP A 25 -59.66 64.20 7.39
N HIS A 26 -59.55 64.75 8.60
CA HIS A 26 -59.15 64.00 9.78
C HIS A 26 -60.15 62.88 10.11
N ALA A 27 -61.46 63.16 10.02
CA ALA A 27 -62.49 62.13 10.21
C ALA A 27 -62.40 61.01 9.14
N ASN A 28 -62.06 61.35 7.90
CA ASN A 28 -61.85 60.38 6.83
C ASN A 28 -60.57 59.55 7.06
N THR A 29 -59.48 60.18 7.48
CA THR A 29 -58.22 59.50 7.81
C THR A 29 -58.40 58.53 8.97
N LEU A 30 -59.08 58.93 10.05
CA LEU A 30 -59.41 58.05 11.16
C LEU A 30 -60.28 56.87 10.73
N LYS A 31 -61.26 57.07 9.84
CA LYS A 31 -62.06 55.96 9.27
C LYS A 31 -61.17 54.99 8.47
N GLY A 32 -60.24 55.51 7.67
CA GLY A 32 -59.25 54.72 6.93
C GLY A 32 -58.37 53.87 7.85
N LEU A 33 -57.79 54.48 8.88
CA LEU A 33 -56.96 53.77 9.87
C LEU A 33 -57.76 52.68 10.61
N HIS A 34 -59.00 52.96 11.02
CA HIS A 34 -59.85 51.93 11.65
C HIS A 34 -60.16 50.78 10.68
N SER A 35 -60.33 51.05 9.38
CA SER A 35 -60.55 49.99 8.39
C SER A 35 -59.30 49.12 8.21
N GLU A 36 -58.10 49.72 8.25
CA GLU A 36 -56.83 49.00 8.13
C GLU A 36 -56.52 48.19 9.38
N ILE A 37 -56.78 48.74 10.57
CA ILE A 37 -56.67 48.00 11.84
C ILE A 37 -57.60 46.79 11.81
N ARG A 38 -58.86 46.94 11.37
CA ARG A 38 -59.78 45.81 11.24
C ARG A 38 -59.30 44.79 10.21
N ARG A 39 -58.76 45.24 9.07
CA ARG A 39 -58.21 44.36 8.03
C ARG A 39 -57.02 43.55 8.56
N LEU A 40 -56.10 44.19 9.29
CA LEU A 40 -54.95 43.53 9.88
C LEU A 40 -55.37 42.58 11.02
N GLN A 41 -56.33 42.99 11.85
CA GLN A 41 -56.90 42.13 12.88
C GLN A 41 -57.52 40.87 12.26
N GLN A 42 -58.35 41.03 11.22
CA GLN A 42 -58.92 39.91 10.48
C GLN A 42 -57.80 39.01 9.92
N HIS A 43 -56.79 39.58 9.27
CA HIS A 43 -55.66 38.82 8.72
C HIS A 43 -54.87 38.07 9.81
N CYS A 44 -54.62 38.70 10.96
CA CYS A 44 -53.98 38.03 12.10
C CYS A 44 -54.86 36.92 12.67
N THR A 45 -56.18 37.10 12.74
CA THR A 45 -57.13 36.07 13.14
C THR A 45 -57.13 34.90 12.15
N ASP A 46 -57.15 35.19 10.84
CA ASP A 46 -57.11 34.18 9.78
C ASP A 46 -55.78 33.41 9.81
N LEU A 47 -54.64 34.09 9.92
CA LEU A 47 -53.32 33.44 10.02
C LEU A 47 -53.19 32.61 11.31
N THR A 48 -53.72 33.11 12.43
CA THR A 48 -53.75 32.35 13.69
C THR A 48 -54.63 31.10 13.52
N TYR A 49 -55.78 31.23 12.85
CA TYR A 49 -56.65 30.11 12.52
C TYR A 49 -55.94 29.13 11.59
N GLU A 50 -55.25 29.58 10.54
CA GLU A 50 -54.47 28.74 9.64
C GLU A 50 -53.33 28.00 10.34
N LEU A 51 -52.57 28.66 11.23
CA LEU A 51 -51.52 28.02 12.02
C LEU A 51 -52.09 27.00 13.00
N THR A 52 -53.17 27.38 13.71
CA THR A 52 -53.85 26.48 14.65
C THR A 52 -54.44 25.29 13.92
N MET A 53 -55.12 25.50 12.80
CA MET A 53 -55.65 24.43 11.97
C MET A 53 -54.53 23.59 11.39
N ARG A 54 -53.44 24.14 10.84
CA ARG A 54 -52.30 23.33 10.37
C ARG A 54 -51.60 22.54 11.48
N SER A 55 -51.59 23.03 12.72
CA SER A 55 -51.10 22.27 13.87
C SER A 55 -52.13 21.27 14.41
N SER A 56 -53.42 21.49 14.15
CA SER A 56 -54.52 20.60 14.55
C SER A 56 -54.85 19.57 13.47
N ASP A 57 -54.53 19.88 12.22
CA ASP A 57 -54.77 19.04 11.06
C ASP A 57 -53.82 17.87 11.24
N PRO A 58 -54.33 16.67 11.51
CA PRO A 58 -53.52 15.47 11.66
C PRO A 58 -53.05 15.00 10.27
N GLY A 59 -52.67 15.96 9.40
CA GLY A 59 -51.84 15.75 8.22
C GLY A 59 -50.46 15.34 8.68
N ASP A 60 -50.40 14.11 9.16
CA ASP A 60 -49.26 13.34 9.68
C ASP A 60 -48.05 13.42 8.74
N ASP A 61 -48.21 13.86 7.49
CA ASP A 61 -47.15 14.03 6.50
C ASP A 61 -45.93 14.83 7.01
N GLY A 62 -46.14 15.92 7.74
CA GLY A 62 -45.04 16.76 8.23
C GLY A 62 -44.24 16.10 9.35
N GLU A 63 -44.93 15.67 10.40
CA GLU A 63 -44.33 15.02 11.56
C GLU A 63 -43.83 13.60 11.23
N ALA A 64 -44.55 12.84 10.40
CA ALA A 64 -44.10 11.55 9.87
C ALA A 64 -42.86 11.70 9.01
N ARG A 65 -42.80 12.68 8.09
CA ARG A 65 -41.59 12.94 7.30
C ARG A 65 -40.41 13.37 8.18
N CYS A 66 -40.67 14.22 9.19
CA CYS A 66 -39.64 14.56 10.17
C CYS A 66 -39.15 13.31 10.90
N ARG A 67 -40.05 12.45 11.41
CA ARG A 67 -39.69 11.19 12.08
C ARG A 67 -38.92 10.25 11.16
N GLU A 68 -39.32 10.10 9.90
CA GLU A 68 -38.62 9.30 8.89
C GLU A 68 -37.21 9.84 8.64
N LEU A 69 -37.05 11.16 8.48
CA LEU A 69 -35.74 11.79 8.32
C LEU A 69 -34.85 11.59 9.56
N HIS A 70 -35.41 11.71 10.77
CA HIS A 70 -34.67 11.44 12.00
C HIS A 70 -34.23 9.97 12.07
N GLN A 71 -35.12 9.01 11.80
CA GLN A 71 -34.77 7.58 11.75
C GLN A 71 -33.70 7.30 10.70
N ARG A 72 -33.78 7.95 9.53
CA ARG A 72 -32.77 7.80 8.47
C ARG A 72 -31.42 8.38 8.88
N CYS A 73 -31.40 9.52 9.56
CA CYS A 73 -30.18 10.09 10.13
C CYS A 73 -29.58 9.15 11.17
N GLU A 74 -30.37 8.63 12.11
CA GLU A 74 -29.92 7.68 13.13
C GLU A 74 -29.37 6.39 12.50
N GLU A 75 -30.02 5.87 11.47
CA GLU A 75 -29.56 4.69 10.72
C GLU A 75 -28.21 4.96 10.03
N LEU A 76 -28.07 6.12 9.37
CA LEU A 76 -26.82 6.51 8.71
C LEU A 76 -25.69 6.74 9.71
N GLU A 77 -25.97 7.32 10.87
CA GLU A 77 -25.01 7.49 11.96
C GLU A 77 -24.58 6.13 12.54
N ALA A 78 -25.50 5.19 12.71
CA ALA A 78 -25.19 3.83 13.15
C ALA A 78 -24.32 3.08 12.12
N GLN A 79 -24.63 3.21 10.83
CA GLN A 79 -23.83 2.64 9.74
C GLN A 79 -22.43 3.26 9.67
N LEU A 80 -22.33 4.58 9.83
CA LEU A 80 -21.04 5.29 9.88
C LEU A 80 -20.20 4.75 11.05
N LYS A 81 -20.77 4.67 12.25
CA LYS A 81 -20.09 4.14 13.43
C LYS A 81 -19.65 2.69 13.26
N ALA A 82 -20.47 1.84 12.64
CA ALA A 82 -20.09 0.45 12.34
C ALA A 82 -18.92 0.38 11.35
N LYS A 83 -18.91 1.26 10.32
CA LYS A 83 -17.82 1.34 9.35
C LYS A 83 -16.53 1.93 9.93
N GLU A 84 -16.63 2.89 10.83
CA GLU A 84 -15.50 3.41 11.59
C GLU A 84 -14.89 2.32 12.48
N GLN A 85 -15.72 1.53 13.17
CA GLN A 85 -15.25 0.38 13.95
C GLN A 85 -14.53 -0.64 13.06
N GLU A 86 -15.14 -1.09 11.96
CA GLU A 86 -14.51 -2.00 10.99
C GLU A 86 -13.15 -1.44 10.50
N ASN A 87 -13.08 -0.14 10.19
CA ASN A 87 -11.84 0.51 9.77
C ASN A 87 -10.76 0.47 10.86
N THR A 88 -11.12 0.75 12.12
CA THR A 88 -10.17 0.66 13.25
C THR A 88 -9.64 -0.77 13.45
N GLU A 89 -10.46 -1.80 13.23
CA GLU A 89 -10.02 -3.19 13.31
C GLU A 89 -9.06 -3.54 12.17
N LEU A 90 -9.36 -3.11 10.95
CA LEU A 90 -8.49 -3.31 9.79
C LEU A 90 -7.15 -2.59 9.95
N LEU A 91 -7.13 -1.38 10.54
CA LEU A 91 -5.88 -0.68 10.83
C LEU A 91 -5.03 -1.45 11.85
N ARG A 92 -5.63 -1.99 12.92
CA ARG A 92 -4.92 -2.83 13.89
C ARG A 92 -4.36 -4.10 13.25
N ASP A 93 -5.11 -4.76 12.37
CA ASP A 93 -4.64 -5.96 11.66
C ASP A 93 -3.49 -5.62 10.69
N LEU A 94 -3.56 -4.48 9.99
CA LEU A 94 -2.46 -3.99 9.16
C LEU A 94 -1.20 -3.70 9.98
N GLU A 95 -1.33 -3.04 11.13
CA GLU A 95 -0.21 -2.80 12.05
C GLU A 95 0.42 -4.11 12.53
N GLN A 96 -0.39 -5.09 12.92
CA GLN A 96 0.08 -6.43 13.33
C GLN A 96 0.82 -7.14 12.19
N LYS A 97 0.28 -7.12 10.97
CA LYS A 97 0.93 -7.72 9.79
C LYS A 97 2.22 -7.01 9.43
N ASN A 98 2.27 -5.68 9.49
CA ASN A 98 3.50 -4.91 9.25
C ASN A 98 4.58 -5.21 10.31
N ALA A 99 4.19 -5.38 11.57
CA ALA A 99 5.10 -5.82 12.63
C ALA A 99 5.64 -7.24 12.36
N MET A 100 4.77 -8.17 11.95
CA MET A 100 5.15 -9.53 11.56
C MET A 100 6.13 -9.54 10.37
N ILE A 101 5.84 -8.76 9.32
CA ILE A 101 6.72 -8.58 8.16
C ILE A 101 8.08 -8.08 8.62
N SER A 102 8.13 -7.06 9.48
CA SER A 102 9.38 -6.51 10.01
C SER A 102 10.22 -7.55 10.75
N VAL A 103 9.58 -8.43 11.55
CA VAL A 103 10.24 -9.54 12.24
C VAL A 103 10.79 -10.57 11.24
N LEU A 104 10.01 -10.95 10.24
CA LEU A 104 10.43 -11.90 9.20
C LEU A 104 11.58 -11.35 8.36
N GLU A 105 11.51 -10.09 7.94
CA GLU A 105 12.58 -9.40 7.22
C GLU A 105 13.87 -9.34 8.04
N ASN A 106 13.79 -9.01 9.33
CA ASN A 106 14.94 -9.06 10.24
C ASN A 106 15.52 -10.47 10.32
N THR A 107 14.67 -11.48 10.47
CA THR A 107 15.11 -12.87 10.59
C THR A 107 15.80 -13.35 9.31
N ILE A 108 15.29 -12.99 8.13
CA ILE A 108 15.92 -13.30 6.84
C ILE A 108 17.28 -12.60 6.75
N ARG A 109 17.35 -11.29 7.03
CA ARG A 109 18.60 -10.52 7.02
C ARG A 109 19.66 -11.12 7.94
N GLU A 110 19.28 -11.56 9.13
CA GLU A 110 20.19 -12.22 10.07
C GLU A 110 20.69 -13.57 9.57
N ARG A 111 19.82 -14.40 8.97
CA ARG A 111 20.22 -15.68 8.37
C ARG A 111 21.15 -15.48 7.17
N GLU A 112 20.83 -14.54 6.28
CA GLU A 112 21.68 -14.18 5.16
C GLU A 112 23.07 -13.73 5.62
N LYS A 113 23.13 -12.89 6.65
CA LYS A 113 24.41 -12.48 7.26
C LYS A 113 25.21 -13.67 7.79
N LYS A 114 24.57 -14.58 8.54
CA LYS A 114 25.22 -15.80 9.04
C LYS A 114 25.78 -16.66 7.91
N TYR A 115 25.00 -16.91 6.85
CA TYR A 115 25.45 -17.69 5.70
C TYR A 115 26.59 -17.04 4.92
N LEU A 116 26.58 -15.71 4.77
CA LEU A 116 27.69 -14.99 4.14
C LEU A 116 28.98 -15.09 4.95
N ASP A 117 28.89 -15.00 6.28
CA ASP A 117 30.07 -15.12 7.15
C ASP A 117 30.61 -16.55 7.18
N GLU A 118 29.75 -17.56 7.19
CA GLU A 118 30.16 -18.97 7.01
C GLU A 118 30.81 -19.21 5.65
N LEU A 119 30.25 -18.63 4.58
CA LEU A 119 30.80 -18.74 3.23
C LEU A 119 32.18 -18.09 3.13
N LYS A 120 32.37 -16.91 3.74
CA LYS A 120 33.69 -16.25 3.84
C LYS A 120 34.69 -17.13 4.60
N LEU A 121 34.30 -17.70 5.73
CA LEU A 121 35.16 -18.56 6.54
C LEU A 121 35.58 -19.81 5.76
N LYS A 122 34.63 -20.48 5.09
CA LYS A 122 34.90 -21.65 4.25
C LYS A 122 35.78 -21.28 3.05
N SER A 123 35.54 -20.14 2.41
CA SER A 123 36.37 -19.63 1.31
C SER A 123 37.81 -19.35 1.76
N HIS A 124 38.00 -18.77 2.94
CA HIS A 124 39.33 -18.53 3.51
C HIS A 124 40.04 -19.84 3.82
N LYS A 125 39.36 -20.81 4.46
CA LYS A 125 39.90 -22.14 4.72
C LYS A 125 40.30 -22.88 3.43
N LEU A 126 39.47 -22.79 2.39
CA LEU A 126 39.79 -23.36 1.07
C LEU A 126 41.05 -22.70 0.50
N ALA A 127 41.17 -21.38 0.57
CA ALA A 127 42.36 -20.67 0.10
C ALA A 127 43.65 -21.10 0.83
N VAL A 128 43.59 -21.27 2.16
CA VAL A 128 44.73 -21.77 2.96
C VAL A 128 45.13 -23.19 2.54
N LEU A 129 44.17 -24.13 2.51
CA LEU A 129 44.42 -25.51 2.11
C LEU A 129 44.89 -25.63 0.65
N SER A 130 44.37 -24.79 -0.25
CA SER A 130 44.83 -24.71 -1.64
C SER A 130 46.28 -24.25 -1.72
N GLY A 131 46.67 -23.24 -0.92
CA GLY A 131 48.05 -22.78 -0.84
C GLY A 131 48.99 -23.84 -0.29
N GLU A 132 48.58 -24.58 0.75
CA GLU A 132 49.35 -25.70 1.29
C GLU A 132 49.53 -26.83 0.26
N LEU A 133 48.47 -27.17 -0.48
CA LEU A 133 48.52 -28.18 -1.54
C LEU A 133 49.46 -27.76 -2.68
N GLU A 134 49.41 -26.49 -3.10
CA GLU A 134 50.29 -25.93 -4.12
C GLU A 134 51.76 -25.92 -3.67
N GLN A 135 52.03 -25.58 -2.40
CA GLN A 135 53.37 -25.65 -1.83
C GLN A 135 53.91 -27.09 -1.79
N ARG A 136 53.07 -28.07 -1.42
CA ARG A 136 53.45 -29.49 -1.47
C ARG A 136 53.70 -29.97 -2.89
N ALA A 137 52.84 -29.60 -3.84
CA ALA A 137 53.02 -29.92 -5.26
C ALA A 137 54.33 -29.33 -5.81
N SER A 138 54.66 -28.08 -5.43
CA SER A 138 55.92 -27.42 -5.80
C SER A 138 57.14 -28.15 -5.24
N THR A 139 57.08 -28.56 -3.97
CA THR A 139 58.15 -29.36 -3.33
C THR A 139 58.33 -30.71 -4.03
N ILE A 140 57.24 -31.41 -4.34
CA ILE A 140 57.29 -32.68 -5.08
C ILE A 140 57.91 -32.47 -6.45
N ALA A 141 57.46 -31.46 -7.21
CA ALA A 141 58.01 -31.16 -8.53
C ALA A 141 59.52 -30.86 -8.48
N TYR A 142 59.98 -30.13 -7.45
CA TYR A 142 61.40 -29.89 -7.20
C TYR A 142 62.18 -31.19 -6.92
N LEU A 143 61.70 -32.02 -6.00
CA LEU A 143 62.33 -33.31 -5.67
C LEU A 143 62.32 -34.28 -6.85
N THR A 144 61.21 -34.37 -7.60
CA THR A 144 61.11 -35.18 -8.83
C THR A 144 62.10 -34.70 -9.88
N SER A 145 62.27 -33.39 -10.04
CA SER A 145 63.27 -32.81 -10.94
C SER A 145 64.70 -33.15 -10.50
N GLN A 146 64.97 -33.12 -9.18
CA GLN A 146 66.26 -33.52 -8.61
C GLN A 146 66.56 -35.01 -8.84
N LEU A 147 65.56 -35.88 -8.62
CA LEU A 147 65.66 -37.31 -8.91
C LEU A 147 65.85 -37.59 -10.41
N HIS A 148 65.19 -36.83 -11.27
CA HIS A 148 65.36 -36.97 -12.72
C HIS A 148 66.76 -36.50 -13.16
N ALA A 149 67.27 -35.43 -12.58
CA ALA A 149 68.63 -34.95 -12.83
C ALA A 149 69.70 -35.94 -12.35
N THR A 150 69.55 -36.54 -11.15
CA THR A 150 70.46 -37.59 -10.66
C THR A 150 70.39 -38.83 -11.54
N LYS A 151 69.18 -39.30 -11.90
CA LYS A 151 68.99 -40.43 -12.82
C LYS A 151 69.63 -40.18 -14.18
N LYS A 152 69.46 -38.97 -14.76
CA LYS A 152 70.10 -38.60 -16.02
C LYS A 152 71.63 -38.59 -15.91
N ARG A 153 72.20 -38.10 -14.81
CA ARG A 153 73.65 -38.17 -14.55
C ARG A 153 74.16 -39.60 -14.42
N LEU A 154 73.42 -40.49 -13.76
CA LEU A 154 73.78 -41.91 -13.63
C LEU A 154 73.69 -42.66 -14.96
N LEU A 155 72.63 -42.44 -15.73
CA LEU A 155 72.45 -43.07 -17.05
C LEU A 155 73.45 -42.53 -18.08
N ALA A 156 73.72 -41.22 -18.07
CA ALA A 156 74.77 -40.63 -18.90
C ALA A 156 76.17 -41.10 -18.48
N GLY A 157 76.39 -41.38 -17.20
CA GLY A 157 77.65 -41.93 -16.67
C GLY A 157 77.90 -43.41 -16.98
N GLY A 158 76.89 -44.16 -17.45
CA GLY A 158 77.01 -45.56 -17.85
C GLY A 158 77.19 -45.79 -19.36
N ALA A 159 77.06 -44.75 -20.18
CA ALA A 159 77.00 -44.88 -21.62
C ALA A 159 77.62 -43.66 -22.33
N ALA A 160 78.93 -43.43 -22.15
CA ALA A 160 79.79 -42.80 -23.16
C ALA A 160 81.21 -42.58 -22.60
N GLY A 161 82.12 -43.50 -22.92
CA GLY A 161 83.50 -43.10 -23.14
C GLY A 161 83.55 -42.17 -24.35
N ILE A 162 84.44 -41.17 -24.28
CA ILE A 162 84.99 -40.43 -25.43
C ILE A 162 83.98 -39.52 -26.14
N SER A 163 83.95 -38.24 -25.74
CA SER A 163 84.28 -37.09 -26.62
C SER A 163 83.52 -35.81 -26.22
N PRO A 164 84.21 -34.71 -25.87
CA PRO A 164 83.59 -33.42 -25.60
C PRO A 164 83.42 -32.69 -26.93
N SER A 165 82.18 -32.50 -27.39
CA SER A 165 81.97 -31.67 -28.59
C SER A 165 80.60 -31.02 -28.59
N VAL A 166 80.63 -29.72 -28.27
CA VAL A 166 79.85 -28.62 -28.86
C VAL A 166 78.57 -29.01 -29.63
N SER A 167 77.43 -28.49 -29.19
CA SER A 167 76.60 -27.55 -29.98
C SER A 167 75.35 -27.10 -29.21
N PRO A 168 75.19 -25.80 -28.92
CA PRO A 168 73.99 -25.23 -28.35
C PRO A 168 73.04 -24.82 -29.48
N VAL A 169 71.91 -25.50 -29.64
CA VAL A 169 70.85 -25.06 -30.57
C VAL A 169 69.51 -25.23 -29.88
N GLY A 170 68.89 -24.10 -29.57
CA GLY A 170 67.58 -24.03 -28.93
C GLY A 170 67.26 -22.62 -28.44
N SER A 171 67.54 -21.60 -29.25
CA SER A 171 67.12 -20.22 -29.02
C SER A 171 65.60 -20.11 -29.08
N PHE A 172 64.91 -20.44 -27.98
CA PHE A 172 63.55 -19.97 -27.75
C PHE A 172 63.61 -18.87 -26.70
N LYS A 173 63.69 -17.65 -27.21
CA LYS A 173 63.52 -16.39 -26.48
C LYS A 173 62.04 -16.30 -26.10
N PRO A 174 61.62 -16.42 -24.82
CA PRO A 174 60.31 -15.93 -24.41
C PRO A 174 60.48 -14.43 -24.22
N THR A 175 60.03 -13.67 -25.21
CA THR A 175 59.94 -12.22 -25.17
C THR A 175 59.26 -11.76 -23.87
N PRO A 176 59.84 -10.84 -23.10
CA PRO A 176 59.20 -10.28 -21.92
C PRO A 176 57.90 -9.55 -22.33
N PRO A 177 56.81 -9.64 -21.56
CA PRO A 177 55.61 -8.87 -21.86
C PRO A 177 55.94 -7.37 -21.83
N PRO A 178 55.50 -6.58 -22.83
CA PRO A 178 55.75 -5.15 -22.87
C PRO A 178 55.09 -4.48 -21.67
N ALA A 179 55.87 -3.64 -20.97
CA ALA A 179 55.35 -2.75 -19.94
C ALA A 179 54.27 -1.85 -20.56
N PRO A 180 53.07 -1.72 -19.95
CA PRO A 180 52.09 -0.76 -20.41
C PRO A 180 52.59 0.64 -20.03
N SER A 181 53.26 1.27 -20.99
CA SER A 181 53.33 2.72 -21.13
C SER A 181 51.92 3.31 -21.02
N GLY A 182 51.83 4.44 -20.34
CA GLY A 182 50.58 5.09 -20.01
C GLY A 182 49.69 5.43 -21.21
N ASN A 183 48.42 5.59 -20.86
CA ASN A 183 47.38 6.29 -21.61
C ASN A 183 46.85 5.54 -22.86
N ASP A 184 46.06 4.50 -22.66
CA ASP A 184 44.76 4.42 -23.35
C ASP A 184 43.85 3.38 -22.70
N LYS A 185 42.61 3.79 -22.43
CA LYS A 185 41.59 2.97 -21.76
C LYS A 185 40.77 2.24 -22.81
N ASP A 186 41.31 1.24 -23.49
CA ASP A 186 40.49 0.27 -24.23
C ASP A 186 41.32 -0.91 -24.79
N VAL A 187 40.70 -2.11 -24.78
CA VAL A 187 40.90 -3.19 -25.77
C VAL A 187 42.00 -4.28 -25.56
N ARG A 188 41.49 -5.49 -25.24
CA ARG A 188 41.92 -6.88 -25.62
C ARG A 188 43.04 -7.60 -24.84
N GLN A 189 42.63 -8.50 -23.93
CA GLN A 189 43.41 -9.68 -23.53
C GLN A 189 43.06 -10.92 -24.38
N PRO A 190 44.04 -11.79 -24.71
CA PRO A 190 43.83 -13.00 -25.49
C PRO A 190 43.35 -14.21 -24.66
N GLU A 191 42.85 -15.19 -25.41
CA GLU A 191 41.95 -16.30 -25.07
C GLU A 191 42.56 -17.41 -24.20
N THR A 192 41.86 -17.81 -23.12
CA THR A 192 41.95 -19.17 -22.53
C THR A 192 40.53 -19.73 -22.41
N PRO A 193 40.24 -21.00 -22.79
CA PRO A 193 38.87 -21.54 -22.94
C PRO A 193 38.03 -21.72 -21.66
N ARG A 194 38.25 -20.93 -20.60
CA ARG A 194 37.64 -21.16 -19.27
C ARG A 194 36.83 -20.00 -18.71
N ARG A 195 36.36 -19.07 -19.56
CA ARG A 195 35.52 -17.93 -19.17
C ARG A 195 34.32 -17.72 -20.11
N ARG A 196 33.28 -18.55 -19.96
CA ARG A 196 31.90 -18.14 -20.29
C ARG A 196 31.16 -17.98 -18.96
N MET A 197 30.32 -16.96 -18.86
CA MET A 197 29.63 -16.47 -17.64
C MET A 197 30.36 -15.41 -16.80
N ARG A 198 30.91 -14.39 -17.45
CA ARG A 198 30.98 -13.05 -16.85
C ARG A 198 30.55 -12.03 -17.88
N LYS A 199 29.24 -11.79 -17.95
CA LYS A 199 28.47 -10.70 -18.55
C LYS A 199 27.01 -11.18 -18.54
N SER A 200 26.08 -10.35 -18.07
CA SER A 200 24.61 -10.54 -18.07
C SER A 200 23.90 -11.14 -16.84
N LEU A 201 24.45 -11.05 -15.61
CA LEU A 201 23.66 -11.33 -14.38
C LEU A 201 22.98 -10.08 -13.77
N SER A 202 23.04 -8.93 -14.45
CA SER A 202 22.33 -7.71 -14.07
C SER A 202 21.14 -7.40 -14.96
N GLN A 203 20.66 -8.37 -15.75
CA GLN A 203 19.44 -8.20 -16.53
C GLN A 203 18.29 -8.76 -15.71
N PRO A 204 17.30 -7.94 -15.30
CA PRO A 204 16.09 -8.45 -14.66
C PRO A 204 15.50 -9.51 -15.58
N LEU A 205 15.25 -10.70 -15.04
CA LEU A 205 14.65 -11.82 -15.76
C LEU A 205 13.24 -11.52 -16.28
N HIS A 206 12.71 -10.32 -16.01
CA HIS A 206 11.38 -9.82 -16.35
C HIS A 206 11.47 -8.29 -16.57
N SER A 207 11.63 -7.86 -17.82
CA SER A 207 11.70 -6.44 -18.22
C SER A 207 10.38 -5.70 -17.96
N GLU A 208 9.28 -6.40 -18.16
CA GLU A 208 7.90 -5.89 -18.14
C GLU A 208 7.42 -5.51 -16.74
N TYR A 209 8.05 -6.04 -15.69
CA TYR A 209 7.75 -5.65 -14.30
C TYR A 209 8.66 -4.54 -13.77
N THR A 210 9.80 -4.29 -14.41
CA THR A 210 10.77 -3.27 -13.97
C THR A 210 10.26 -1.85 -14.24
N GLU A 211 9.47 -1.67 -15.30
CA GLU A 211 8.81 -0.38 -15.57
C GLU A 211 7.66 -0.10 -14.59
N LEU A 212 6.93 -1.13 -14.14
CA LEU A 212 5.80 -1.00 -13.20
C LEU A 212 6.21 -0.57 -11.78
N TYR A 213 7.46 -0.79 -11.37
CA TYR A 213 7.98 -0.33 -10.08
C TYR A 213 8.68 1.04 -10.15
N ARG A 214 9.18 1.44 -11.34
CA ARG A 214 9.86 2.74 -11.54
C ARG A 214 8.87 3.86 -11.86
N MET A 215 7.85 3.55 -12.64
CA MET A 215 6.73 4.42 -12.90
C MET A 215 5.64 4.05 -11.92
N GLY A 216 5.52 4.85 -10.85
CA GLY A 216 4.50 4.68 -9.83
C GLY A 216 3.15 4.33 -10.44
N ALA A 217 2.44 3.43 -9.76
CA ALA A 217 1.12 2.88 -10.09
C ALA A 217 0.03 3.97 -10.23
N THR A 218 0.18 4.82 -11.24
CA THR A 218 -0.69 5.95 -11.56
C THR A 218 -1.42 5.65 -12.86
N ASP A 219 -2.06 4.49 -12.96
CA ASP A 219 -3.33 4.41 -13.66
C ASP A 219 -4.09 3.16 -13.20
N GLY A 220 -5.30 3.35 -12.73
CA GLY A 220 -6.12 2.35 -12.02
C GLY A 220 -6.64 1.20 -12.88
N ARG A 221 -5.89 0.73 -13.88
CA ARG A 221 -6.26 -0.43 -14.69
C ARG A 221 -5.81 -1.73 -14.01
N ARG A 222 -6.78 -2.36 -13.34
CA ARG A 222 -6.75 -3.74 -12.86
C ARG A 222 -6.25 -4.69 -13.95
N VAL A 223 -5.07 -5.27 -13.76
CA VAL A 223 -4.74 -6.54 -14.41
C VAL A 223 -5.32 -7.64 -13.52
N VAL A 224 -6.51 -8.12 -13.89
CA VAL A 224 -7.08 -9.34 -13.34
C VAL A 224 -6.25 -10.50 -13.90
N LEU A 225 -5.22 -10.93 -13.16
CA LEU A 225 -4.58 -12.21 -13.45
C LEU A 225 -5.46 -13.32 -12.88
N ARG A 226 -5.86 -14.16 -13.82
CA ARG A 226 -6.90 -15.17 -13.80
C ARG A 226 -6.44 -16.43 -13.04
N ASP A 227 -7.42 -17.06 -12.40
CA ASP A 227 -7.51 -18.43 -11.90
C ASP A 227 -6.51 -18.89 -10.81
N SER A 228 -7.09 -19.24 -9.66
CA SER A 228 -6.50 -19.93 -8.52
C SER A 228 -5.77 -21.20 -8.96
N VAL A 229 -4.48 -21.08 -9.25
CA VAL A 229 -3.61 -22.26 -9.40
C VAL A 229 -3.40 -22.80 -7.99
N ASP A 230 -4.02 -23.95 -7.74
CA ASP A 230 -3.83 -24.80 -6.56
C ASP A 230 -2.35 -24.80 -6.15
N ALA A 231 -2.07 -24.37 -4.91
CA ALA A 231 -0.72 -24.25 -4.41
C ALA A 231 -0.06 -25.64 -4.46
N MET A 232 0.99 -25.77 -5.26
CA MET A 232 1.74 -27.01 -5.41
C MET A 232 2.12 -27.55 -4.01
N PRO A 233 1.77 -28.81 -3.68
CA PRO A 233 1.97 -29.34 -2.35
C PRO A 233 3.46 -29.33 -2.00
N ASP A 234 3.75 -28.91 -0.78
CA ASP A 234 5.10 -28.73 -0.26
C ASP A 234 5.95 -30.01 -0.46
N PRO A 235 7.09 -29.96 -1.19
CA PRO A 235 7.99 -31.11 -1.34
C PRO A 235 8.84 -31.40 -0.10
N THR A 236 8.75 -30.58 0.95
CA THR A 236 9.51 -30.74 2.21
C THR A 236 9.40 -32.13 2.87
N PRO A 237 8.28 -32.88 2.85
CA PRO A 237 8.26 -34.22 3.44
C PRO A 237 9.15 -35.24 2.71
N PHE A 238 9.60 -34.98 1.47
CA PHE A 238 10.50 -35.88 0.74
C PHE A 238 11.99 -35.53 0.91
N LEU A 239 12.30 -34.37 1.50
CA LEU A 239 13.68 -33.87 1.63
C LEU A 239 14.29 -34.11 3.02
N GLN A 240 13.53 -34.67 3.96
CA GLN A 240 14.05 -35.07 5.26
C GLN A 240 14.86 -36.36 5.10
N ALA A 241 16.13 -36.21 4.75
CA ALA A 241 17.12 -37.26 4.88
C ALA A 241 17.22 -37.65 6.37
N ARG A 242 16.58 -38.77 6.70
CA ARG A 242 16.66 -39.56 7.94
C ARG A 242 18.01 -39.38 8.65
N GLU A 243 18.04 -38.51 9.64
CA GLU A 243 19.11 -38.43 10.63
C GLU A 243 18.97 -39.67 11.54
N PRO A 244 19.94 -40.60 11.58
CA PRO A 244 19.92 -41.67 12.55
C PRO A 244 20.41 -41.15 13.90
N ALA A 245 19.57 -41.35 14.91
CA ALA A 245 19.84 -41.09 16.31
C ALA A 245 21.20 -41.66 16.78
N ALA A 246 21.91 -40.85 17.56
CA ALA A 246 23.15 -41.23 18.24
C ALA A 246 22.96 -42.46 19.15
N PRO A 247 23.94 -43.39 19.21
CA PRO A 247 24.12 -44.24 20.37
C PRO A 247 25.51 -44.12 20.97
N ALA A 248 25.55 -43.94 22.28
CA ALA A 248 26.72 -44.03 23.12
C ALA A 248 27.24 -45.48 23.20
N GLU A 249 28.57 -45.60 23.17
CA GLU A 249 29.42 -46.64 23.77
C GLU A 249 29.38 -48.10 23.25
N SER A 250 30.60 -48.65 23.11
CA SER A 250 31.02 -50.05 22.95
C SER A 250 31.14 -50.67 21.54
N GLN A 251 32.37 -50.53 21.03
CA GLN A 251 33.24 -51.47 20.29
C GLN A 251 32.81 -52.22 18.99
N PRO A 252 33.74 -52.39 18.03
CA PRO A 252 33.44 -52.80 16.65
C PRO A 252 33.73 -54.28 16.39
N VAL A 253 32.87 -54.96 15.60
CA VAL A 253 33.21 -56.20 14.90
C VAL A 253 32.67 -56.14 13.46
N LEU A 254 33.60 -56.31 12.53
CA LEU A 254 33.41 -56.38 11.08
C LEU A 254 32.50 -57.55 10.67
N ARG A 255 31.48 -57.30 9.83
CA ARG A 255 31.12 -58.22 8.74
C ARG A 255 30.28 -57.56 7.65
N GLU A 256 30.66 -57.88 6.42
CA GLU A 256 30.24 -57.33 5.14
C GLU A 256 29.05 -58.13 4.55
N ARG A 257 27.99 -57.39 4.14
CA ARG A 257 26.91 -57.60 3.12
C ARG A 257 26.34 -59.01 2.80
N PRO A 258 25.03 -59.15 2.48
CA PRO A 258 24.52 -58.69 1.17
C PRO A 258 23.05 -58.23 1.09
N SER A 259 22.73 -57.61 -0.06
CA SER A 259 21.44 -57.06 -0.50
C SER A 259 20.33 -58.10 -0.69
N VAL A 260 19.13 -57.83 -0.18
CA VAL A 260 17.92 -58.64 -0.38
C VAL A 260 16.92 -57.84 -1.21
N ILE A 261 16.64 -58.32 -2.43
CA ILE A 261 15.49 -57.94 -3.26
C ILE A 261 14.43 -59.06 -3.08
N PRO A 262 13.15 -58.75 -2.81
CA PRO A 262 12.10 -59.76 -2.70
C PRO A 262 11.63 -60.29 -4.08
N PRO A 263 11.13 -61.54 -4.18
CA PRO A 263 10.80 -62.19 -5.45
C PRO A 263 9.44 -61.76 -6.02
N ILE A 264 9.36 -61.71 -7.35
CA ILE A 264 8.15 -61.49 -8.16
C ILE A 264 7.46 -62.85 -8.39
N ALA A 265 6.17 -62.97 -8.08
CA ALA A 265 5.37 -64.15 -8.41
C ALA A 265 4.86 -64.08 -9.85
N SER A 266 5.09 -65.14 -10.63
CA SER A 266 4.49 -65.37 -11.95
C SER A 266 3.76 -66.71 -11.96
N SER A 267 2.45 -66.68 -12.16
CA SER A 267 1.61 -67.77 -12.69
C SER A 267 0.46 -67.08 -13.44
N ALA A 268 0.44 -67.02 -14.78
CA ALA A 268 0.11 -68.09 -15.73
C ALA A 268 -1.18 -68.84 -15.35
N THR A 269 -2.34 -68.48 -15.94
CA THR A 269 -3.05 -69.24 -17.01
C THR A 269 -4.41 -68.57 -17.35
N PRO A 270 -4.81 -68.38 -18.63
CA PRO A 270 -6.07 -67.75 -19.10
C PRO A 270 -7.02 -68.80 -19.78
N PRO A 271 -8.02 -68.49 -20.65
CA PRO A 271 -9.10 -67.47 -20.68
C PRO A 271 -10.53 -68.00 -21.11
N ALA A 272 -11.50 -67.07 -21.18
CA ALA A 272 -12.57 -66.93 -22.21
C ALA A 272 -14.01 -67.51 -21.95
N PRO A 273 -15.06 -67.14 -22.74
CA PRO A 273 -15.91 -65.94 -22.50
C PRO A 273 -17.44 -66.14 -22.81
N SER A 274 -18.29 -65.17 -22.42
CA SER A 274 -19.65 -64.90 -22.96
C SER A 274 -20.28 -63.76 -22.14
N SER A 275 -21.04 -62.75 -22.59
CA SER A 275 -21.55 -62.21 -23.86
C SER A 275 -22.22 -60.85 -23.51
N PRO A 276 -22.57 -59.97 -24.49
CA PRO A 276 -22.68 -58.52 -24.32
C PRO A 276 -24.13 -57.98 -24.26
N ALA A 277 -24.30 -56.73 -23.81
CA ALA A 277 -25.47 -55.89 -24.13
C ALA A 277 -25.09 -54.39 -24.12
N HIS A 278 -25.74 -53.64 -25.00
CA HIS A 278 -25.27 -52.47 -25.72
C HIS A 278 -26.36 -51.39 -25.65
N ILE A 279 -26.15 -50.21 -25.07
CA ILE A 279 -26.95 -48.99 -25.37
C ILE A 279 -26.09 -47.72 -25.23
N PRO A 280 -26.07 -46.79 -26.22
CA PRO A 280 -25.21 -45.59 -26.24
C PRO A 280 -25.91 -44.26 -25.89
N ILE A 281 -25.07 -43.24 -25.69
CA ILE A 281 -25.30 -41.81 -25.36
C ILE A 281 -26.08 -41.04 -26.47
N PRO A 282 -26.92 -40.04 -26.13
CA PRO A 282 -27.24 -38.92 -27.01
C PRO A 282 -26.81 -37.53 -26.44
N PRO A 283 -26.36 -36.55 -27.27
CA PRO A 283 -26.11 -35.18 -26.84
C PRO A 283 -27.24 -34.20 -27.23
N SER A 284 -27.46 -33.22 -26.34
CA SER A 284 -28.04 -31.84 -26.44
C SER A 284 -29.12 -31.46 -27.48
N PRO A 285 -30.05 -30.58 -27.08
CA PRO A 285 -30.63 -29.58 -27.98
C PRO A 285 -30.39 -28.13 -27.50
N ARG A 286 -29.99 -27.28 -28.45
CA ARG A 286 -30.06 -25.81 -28.40
C ARG A 286 -31.52 -25.38 -28.54
N ASN A 287 -31.99 -24.40 -27.76
CA ASN A 287 -32.78 -23.28 -28.30
C ASN A 287 -32.93 -22.11 -27.31
N SER A 288 -32.72 -20.93 -27.87
CA SER A 288 -32.83 -19.55 -27.38
C SER A 288 -34.32 -19.14 -27.14
N PRO A 289 -34.73 -17.87 -26.83
CA PRO A 289 -34.01 -16.60 -26.95
C PRO A 289 -34.31 -15.45 -25.92
N ALA A 290 -33.49 -14.41 -26.03
CA ALA A 290 -33.79 -12.97 -25.96
C ALA A 290 -34.68 -12.38 -24.83
N ARG A 291 -34.07 -11.50 -24.02
CA ARG A 291 -34.70 -10.24 -23.60
C ARG A 291 -33.66 -9.12 -23.56
N GLU A 292 -33.93 -8.11 -24.39
CA GLU A 292 -33.21 -6.85 -24.58
C GLU A 292 -33.38 -5.89 -23.38
N GLY A 293 -32.48 -4.91 -23.29
CA GLY A 293 -32.75 -3.63 -22.60
C GLY A 293 -31.59 -3.04 -21.80
N PRO A 294 -30.84 -2.07 -22.34
CA PRO A 294 -29.71 -1.42 -21.68
C PRO A 294 -30.15 -0.15 -20.94
N HIS A 295 -29.80 -0.02 -19.66
CA HIS A 295 -29.85 1.26 -18.96
C HIS A 295 -28.54 1.53 -18.22
N SER A 296 -27.55 2.02 -18.97
CA SER A 296 -26.45 2.81 -18.44
C SER A 296 -27.01 4.17 -17.99
N ARG A 297 -27.13 4.40 -16.68
CA ARG A 297 -27.40 5.72 -16.14
C ARG A 297 -26.29 6.13 -15.18
N ALA A 298 -25.37 6.91 -15.74
CA ALA A 298 -24.62 8.01 -15.14
C ALA A 298 -24.39 7.98 -13.62
N ASN A 299 -23.25 7.44 -13.19
CA ASN A 299 -22.55 7.98 -12.03
C ASN A 299 -21.59 9.06 -12.50
N ALA A 300 -22.03 10.31 -12.38
CA ALA A 300 -21.16 11.48 -12.51
C ALA A 300 -20.31 11.59 -11.23
N HIS A 301 -19.01 11.32 -11.34
CA HIS A 301 -18.04 11.61 -10.29
C HIS A 301 -17.78 13.12 -10.27
N ILE A 302 -18.41 13.84 -9.34
CA ILE A 302 -18.08 15.23 -9.02
C ILE A 302 -16.83 15.20 -8.14
N GLY A 303 -15.66 15.32 -8.76
CA GLY A 303 -14.40 15.53 -8.07
C GLY A 303 -14.21 17.02 -7.77
N VAL A 304 -14.43 17.42 -6.51
CA VAL A 304 -14.02 18.74 -6.01
C VAL A 304 -12.50 18.74 -5.85
N ALA A 305 -11.81 19.47 -6.73
CA ALA A 305 -10.38 19.73 -6.60
C ALA A 305 -10.15 20.84 -5.55
N HIS A 306 -9.52 20.51 -4.43
CA HIS A 306 -8.94 21.51 -3.53
C HIS A 306 -7.69 22.11 -4.17
N ARG A 307 -7.81 23.35 -4.68
CA ARG A 307 -6.66 24.17 -5.10
C ARG A 307 -5.95 24.70 -3.86
N ILE A 308 -4.82 24.10 -3.49
CA ILE A 308 -3.91 24.64 -2.48
C ILE A 308 -3.14 25.81 -3.12
N HIS A 309 -3.48 27.04 -2.73
CA HIS A 309 -2.65 28.21 -2.97
C HIS A 309 -1.47 28.20 -1.99
N ARG A 310 -0.25 27.92 -2.48
CA ARG A 310 0.99 28.28 -1.79
C ARG A 310 1.50 29.60 -2.37
N SER A 311 1.34 30.69 -1.64
CA SER A 311 2.11 31.93 -1.88
C SER A 311 3.44 31.84 -1.13
N PRO A 312 4.56 32.26 -1.74
CA PRO A 312 5.87 32.20 -1.12
C PRO A 312 6.04 33.35 -0.11
N SER A 313 6.39 33.00 1.11
CA SER A 313 6.98 33.92 2.09
C SER A 313 8.44 34.17 1.72
N ALA A 314 8.79 35.41 1.42
CA ALA A 314 10.16 35.88 1.41
C ALA A 314 10.21 37.40 1.67
N GLY A 315 10.70 37.77 2.86
CA GLY A 315 11.65 38.87 2.98
C GLY A 315 11.15 40.22 3.48
N GLY A 316 11.52 40.53 4.73
CA GLY A 316 11.74 41.88 5.25
C GLY A 316 10.49 42.57 5.81
N GLY A 317 10.46 43.17 6.98
CA GLY A 317 11.52 43.51 7.92
C GLY A 317 11.05 44.68 8.78
N ALA A 318 11.15 44.51 10.09
CA ALA A 318 11.30 45.54 11.14
C ALA A 318 10.13 46.45 11.56
N ALA A 319 10.18 46.76 12.87
CA ALA A 319 9.49 47.78 13.68
C ALA A 319 8.09 47.38 14.21
N ARG A 320 7.95 46.80 15.42
CA ARG A 320 8.11 47.36 16.79
C ARG A 320 7.08 48.45 17.10
N GLN A 321 6.04 48.10 17.88
CA GLN A 321 5.56 48.84 19.06
C GLN A 321 4.44 48.08 19.79
N GLN A 322 4.53 48.08 21.13
CA GLN A 322 3.63 47.47 22.11
C GLN A 322 2.48 48.42 22.44
N ALA A 323 1.26 47.90 22.59
CA ALA A 323 0.16 48.40 23.46
C ALA A 323 -0.97 47.35 23.38
N GLU A 324 -1.21 46.54 24.40
CA GLU A 324 -2.08 46.78 25.57
C GLU A 324 -3.59 46.74 25.28
N VAL A 325 -4.24 45.80 25.98
CA VAL A 325 -5.65 45.70 26.40
C VAL A 325 -6.75 45.26 25.40
N GLU A 326 -7.57 44.33 25.92
CA GLU A 326 -9.03 44.24 25.80
C GLU A 326 -9.63 43.16 24.88
N THR A 327 -9.70 41.95 25.42
CA THR A 327 -10.68 40.92 25.02
C THR A 327 -12.09 41.43 25.30
N LEU A 328 -12.82 41.75 24.22
CA LEU A 328 -14.24 42.09 24.23
C LEU A 328 -15.10 40.93 24.75
N ALA A 329 -15.92 41.26 25.73
CA ALA A 329 -17.10 40.52 26.15
C ALA A 329 -18.19 40.57 25.06
N VAL A 330 -18.96 39.48 24.96
CA VAL A 330 -20.28 39.50 24.31
C VAL A 330 -21.31 39.02 25.34
N ASP A 331 -22.42 39.74 25.29
CA ASP A 331 -23.43 40.05 26.29
C ASP A 331 -24.36 38.89 26.69
N GLN A 332 -24.96 39.07 27.87
CA GLN A 332 -25.84 38.19 28.64
C GLN A 332 -27.26 38.12 28.05
N VAL A 333 -28.04 37.08 28.41
CA VAL A 333 -29.38 37.24 29.05
C VAL A 333 -29.90 35.91 29.64
N ASN A 334 -30.14 35.94 30.97
CA ASN A 334 -31.27 35.39 31.76
C ASN A 334 -31.61 33.88 31.71
N GLY A 335 -31.88 33.13 32.78
CA GLY A 335 -32.06 33.39 34.21
C GLY A 335 -32.64 32.13 34.89
N GLU A 336 -32.47 32.02 36.22
CA GLU A 336 -33.06 31.03 37.16
C GLU A 336 -32.52 29.58 37.10
N GLN A 337 -32.22 28.84 38.17
CA GLN A 337 -32.50 29.00 39.60
C GLN A 337 -31.47 28.18 40.43
N VAL A 338 -31.14 28.75 41.58
CA VAL A 338 -30.35 28.29 42.74
C VAL A 338 -30.69 26.86 43.21
N VAL A 339 -29.68 26.03 43.55
CA VAL A 339 -29.54 25.36 44.88
C VAL A 339 -28.08 24.88 45.06
N ARG A 340 -27.42 25.46 46.06
CA ARG A 340 -26.16 25.00 46.67
C ARG A 340 -26.40 23.74 47.51
N LYS A 341 -25.43 22.81 47.52
CA LYS A 341 -24.88 22.25 48.78
C LYS A 341 -23.49 21.66 48.57
N ARG A 342 -22.68 21.83 49.61
CA ARG A 342 -21.21 21.78 49.68
C ARG A 342 -20.66 20.40 50.05
N SER A 343 -19.34 20.31 49.88
CA SER A 343 -18.36 19.55 50.70
C SER A 343 -18.16 18.12 50.24
N GLY A 344 -16.95 17.61 49.99
CA GLY A 344 -15.60 18.09 50.28
C GLY A 344 -14.75 16.83 50.45
N ALA A 345 -13.63 16.73 49.74
CA ALA A 345 -12.63 15.69 49.99
C ALA A 345 -11.29 16.24 49.50
N ASP A 346 -10.53 16.74 50.46
CA ASP A 346 -9.16 17.19 50.30
C ASP A 346 -8.21 15.99 50.37
N ARG A 347 -7.12 16.07 49.61
CA ARG A 347 -6.00 15.13 49.60
C ARG A 347 -5.08 15.46 50.78
N THR A 348 -4.49 14.45 51.41
CA THR A 348 -3.01 14.23 51.54
C THR A 348 -2.64 13.38 52.76
N VAL A 349 -1.58 12.58 52.52
CA VAL A 349 -0.81 11.67 53.40
C VAL A 349 -1.39 10.27 53.58
#